data_AF-A0AAT9WCX6-F1
#
_entry.id   AF-A0AAT9WCX6-F1
#
_cell.length_a   1.000
_cell.length_b   1.000
_cell.length_c   1.000
_cell.angle_alpha   90.00
_cell.angle_beta   90.00
_cell.angle_gamma   90.00
#
_symmetry.space_group_name_H-M   'P 1'
#
loop_
_entity.id
_entity.type
_entity.pdbx_description
1 polymer ?
#
loop_
_entity_poly.entity_id
_entity_poly.type
_entity_poly.pdbx_seq_one_letter_code
_entity_poly.pdbx_strand_id
1 'polypeptide(L)'
;MKMRALSTLALFVLAWTAGPVLAADPLPPMPWMPKGFSVKSIDEQNLPESMKEKIRAKVRYMNEHKVIPASEHEVADFAVIEAEHRARNKAHPSTTFTPSNLDATTLGGQPLLGAVTHGVYNNNSWSGLSRLFSHPQLERVLLDETDLATPGGGATFTKEMINADINGAPGMILSQQGSEKKSITRLMWYAGGMLYELSIPRVDDQSRDALLDIARQLRR
;
A
#
# COMPACT_ATOMS: atom_id res chain seq x y z
N MET A 1 3.65 -30.66 -14.70
CA MET A 1 3.86 -29.37 -15.39
C MET A 1 4.43 -28.40 -14.35
N LYS A 2 5.71 -28.05 -14.45
CA LYS A 2 6.44 -27.29 -13.41
C LYS A 2 6.21 -25.79 -13.61
N MET A 3 5.40 -25.16 -12.77
CA MET A 3 5.26 -23.70 -12.73
C MET A 3 6.37 -23.11 -11.86
N ARG A 4 7.12 -22.17 -12.42
CA ARG A 4 8.13 -21.35 -11.74
C ARG A 4 7.40 -20.25 -10.98
N ALA A 5 7.44 -20.29 -9.65
CA ALA A 5 6.85 -19.28 -8.78
C ALA A 5 7.78 -18.06 -8.68
N LEU A 6 7.24 -16.86 -8.93
CA LEU A 6 7.87 -15.59 -8.60
C LEU A 6 7.37 -15.15 -7.23
N SER A 7 8.31 -15.01 -6.30
CA SER A 7 8.14 -14.73 -4.89
C SER A 7 8.12 -13.21 -4.61
N THR A 8 7.18 -12.71 -3.80
CA THR A 8 7.08 -11.27 -3.45
C THR A 8 6.92 -11.07 -1.93
N LEU A 9 8.04 -10.80 -1.26
CA LEU A 9 8.16 -10.28 0.10
C LEU A 9 9.31 -9.26 0.12
N ALA A 10 9.10 -8.08 -0.44
CA ALA A 10 10.06 -6.98 -0.38
C ALA A 10 9.29 -5.68 -0.26
N LEU A 11 9.11 -5.19 0.97
CA LEU A 11 8.55 -3.87 1.19
C LEU A 11 9.67 -2.83 1.27
N PHE A 12 10.21 -2.45 0.11
CA PHE A 12 10.79 -1.14 -0.05
C PHE A 12 9.66 -0.16 -0.24
N VAL A 13 9.69 0.94 0.49
CA VAL A 13 9.07 2.14 -0.04
C VAL A 13 10.04 2.78 -1.02
N LEU A 14 10.01 2.13 -2.18
CA LEU A 14 10.24 2.71 -3.47
C LEU A 14 9.08 2.27 -4.31
N ALA A 15 8.18 3.20 -4.57
CA ALA A 15 7.01 2.97 -5.39
C ALA A 15 7.40 2.35 -6.73
N TRP A 16 7.26 1.02 -6.80
CA TRP A 16 7.18 0.21 -8.00
C TRP A 16 5.95 -0.68 -7.81
N THR A 17 4.87 -0.30 -8.49
CA THR A 17 4.02 -1.25 -9.22
C THR A 17 3.49 -2.46 -8.44
N ALA A 18 2.87 -2.25 -7.28
CA ALA A 18 1.96 -3.28 -6.78
C ALA A 18 0.72 -3.29 -7.69
N GLY A 19 0.78 -4.06 -8.77
CA GLY A 19 -0.41 -4.71 -9.32
C GLY A 19 -1.04 -5.62 -8.26
N PRO A 20 -2.22 -6.19 -8.52
CA PRO A 20 -2.94 -7.02 -7.55
C PRO A 20 -2.01 -8.07 -6.94
N VAL A 21 -1.97 -8.09 -5.61
CA VAL A 21 -1.15 -9.00 -4.80
C VAL A 21 -1.66 -10.42 -5.01
N LEU A 22 -1.07 -11.10 -6.01
CA LEU A 22 -1.27 -12.52 -6.26
C LEU A 22 -0.33 -13.32 -5.33
N ALA A 23 -0.89 -14.31 -4.64
CA ALA A 23 -0.21 -15.16 -3.68
C ALA A 23 1.10 -15.74 -4.23
N ALA A 24 2.19 -15.53 -3.49
CA ALA A 24 3.54 -15.93 -3.89
C ALA A 24 4.24 -16.69 -2.75
N ASP A 25 5.07 -17.68 -3.10
CA ASP A 25 5.91 -18.45 -2.18
C ASP A 25 6.84 -17.55 -1.33
N PRO A 26 7.20 -17.94 -0.09
CA PRO A 26 8.01 -17.12 0.79
C PRO A 26 9.38 -16.83 0.17
N LEU A 27 9.71 -15.54 0.01
CA LEU A 27 11.05 -15.12 -0.43
C LEU A 27 12.12 -15.55 0.60
N PRO A 28 13.36 -15.84 0.16
CA PRO A 28 14.49 -15.93 1.07
C PRO A 28 14.65 -14.60 1.83
N PRO A 29 15.02 -14.63 3.12
CA PRO A 29 15.23 -13.42 3.89
C PRO A 29 16.34 -12.59 3.26
N MET A 30 16.02 -11.37 2.82
CA MET A 30 17.04 -10.47 2.27
C MET A 30 17.83 -9.86 3.44
N PRO A 31 19.15 -10.12 3.56
CA PRO A 31 19.94 -9.85 4.76
C PRO A 31 20.13 -8.36 5.09
N TRP A 32 19.64 -7.45 4.25
CA TRP A 32 19.80 -6.01 4.39
C TRP A 32 18.48 -5.27 4.75
N MET A 33 17.36 -5.98 4.96
CA MET A 33 16.13 -5.31 5.41
C MET A 33 16.23 -4.94 6.90
N PRO A 34 16.04 -3.66 7.26
CA PRO A 34 15.93 -3.29 8.67
C PRO A 34 14.68 -3.94 9.27
N LYS A 35 14.76 -4.33 10.54
CA LYS A 35 13.56 -4.66 11.32
C LYS A 35 12.84 -3.37 11.68
N GLY A 36 11.51 -3.36 11.58
CA GLY A 36 10.68 -2.22 11.93
C GLY A 36 10.72 -1.10 10.88
N PHE A 37 10.35 0.11 11.31
CA PHE A 37 10.20 1.26 10.43
C PHE A 37 11.42 2.18 10.49
N SER A 38 11.84 2.69 9.34
CA SER A 38 12.83 3.76 9.27
C SER A 38 12.49 4.77 8.18
N VAL A 39 12.99 5.99 8.35
CA VAL A 39 12.99 7.03 7.32
C VAL A 39 14.44 7.28 6.96
N LYS A 40 14.79 7.19 5.68
CA LYS A 40 16.15 7.40 5.18
C LYS A 40 16.13 8.29 3.95
N SER A 41 17.13 9.15 3.80
CA SER A 41 17.36 9.84 2.54
C SER A 41 17.68 8.83 1.43
N ILE A 42 17.56 9.24 0.17
CA ILE A 42 17.95 8.38 -0.97
C ILE A 42 19.41 7.91 -0.83
N ASP A 43 20.28 8.78 -0.33
CA ASP A 43 21.72 8.51 -0.24
C ASP A 43 22.06 7.54 0.91
N GLU A 44 21.30 7.58 2.01
CA GLU A 44 21.44 6.69 3.17
C GLU A 44 20.90 5.27 2.92
N GLN A 45 20.15 5.07 1.84
CA GLN A 45 19.63 3.74 1.48
C GLN A 45 20.72 2.89 0.82
N ASN A 46 20.77 1.61 1.21
CA ASN A 46 21.66 0.62 0.61
C ASN A 46 21.10 0.10 -0.71
N LEU A 47 21.05 1.00 -1.70
CA LEU A 47 20.50 0.75 -3.03
C LEU A 47 21.57 0.99 -4.11
N PRO A 48 21.54 0.25 -5.23
CA PRO A 48 22.35 0.56 -6.39
C PRO A 48 22.12 2.01 -6.87
N GLU A 49 23.16 2.69 -7.34
CA GLU A 49 23.06 4.10 -7.76
C GLU A 49 22.04 4.28 -8.90
N SER A 50 21.94 3.32 -9.81
CA SER A 50 20.93 3.32 -10.87
C SER A 50 19.48 3.28 -10.34
N MET A 51 19.25 2.68 -9.17
CA MET A 51 17.95 2.77 -8.50
C MET A 51 17.79 4.16 -7.88
N LYS A 52 18.78 4.65 -7.14
CA LYS A 52 18.78 5.99 -6.51
C LYS A 52 18.47 7.10 -7.52
N GLU A 53 19.08 7.07 -8.70
CA GLU A 53 18.81 8.02 -9.79
C GLU A 53 17.35 7.99 -10.25
N LYS A 54 16.75 6.80 -10.38
CA LYS A 54 15.31 6.66 -10.71
C LYS A 54 14.43 7.25 -9.62
N ILE A 55 14.78 7.07 -8.34
CA ILE A 55 14.05 7.70 -7.23
C ILE A 55 14.12 9.21 -7.34
N ARG A 56 15.34 9.75 -7.51
CA ARG A 56 15.56 11.20 -7.63
C ARG A 56 14.76 11.78 -8.79
N ALA A 57 14.74 11.10 -9.94
CA ALA A 57 13.93 11.51 -11.09
C ALA A 57 12.42 11.51 -10.76
N LYS A 58 11.94 10.46 -10.09
CA LYS A 58 10.54 10.33 -9.67
C LYS A 58 10.13 11.40 -8.64
N VAL A 59 11.00 11.71 -7.67
CA VAL A 59 10.80 12.80 -6.70
C VAL A 59 10.71 14.16 -7.40
N ARG A 60 11.64 14.46 -8.32
CA ARG A 60 11.61 15.71 -9.10
C ARG A 60 10.30 15.84 -9.87
N TYR A 61 9.92 14.80 -10.60
CA TYR A 61 8.70 14.79 -11.39
C TYR A 61 7.44 14.94 -10.51
N MET A 62 7.37 14.23 -9.39
CA MET A 62 6.27 14.36 -8.42
C MET A 62 6.16 15.78 -7.87
N ASN A 63 7.28 16.42 -7.56
CA ASN A 63 7.28 17.78 -7.01
C ASN A 63 6.79 18.81 -8.03
N GLU A 64 7.19 18.64 -9.29
CA GLU A 64 6.85 19.52 -10.43
C GLU A 64 5.41 19.32 -10.91
N HIS A 65 4.93 18.07 -10.99
CA HIS A 65 3.69 17.73 -11.67
C HIS A 65 2.58 17.18 -10.76
N LYS A 66 2.87 16.91 -9.48
CA LYS A 66 1.97 16.26 -8.50
C LYS A 66 1.49 14.85 -8.87
N VAL A 67 1.83 14.37 -10.06
CA VAL A 67 1.48 13.06 -10.62
C VAL A 67 2.76 12.40 -11.12
N ILE A 68 2.80 11.07 -11.08
CA ILE A 68 3.93 10.28 -11.57
C ILE A 68 3.43 9.45 -12.77
N PRO A 69 4.07 9.55 -13.95
CA PRO A 69 3.76 8.71 -15.08
C PRO A 69 4.05 7.26 -14.69
N ALA A 70 3.10 6.39 -15.01
CA ALA A 70 3.19 5.00 -14.64
C ALA A 70 2.82 4.13 -15.84
N SER A 71 3.43 2.96 -16.00
CA SER A 71 2.98 2.01 -17.03
C SER A 71 1.64 1.38 -16.64
N GLU A 72 0.93 0.81 -17.61
CA GLU A 72 -0.34 0.11 -17.37
C GLU A 72 -0.24 -1.03 -16.35
N HIS A 73 0.94 -1.63 -16.20
CA HIS A 73 1.18 -2.67 -15.19
C HIS A 73 1.40 -2.11 -13.78
N GLU A 74 1.67 -0.80 -13.66
CA GLU A 74 1.96 -0.14 -12.39
C GLU A 74 0.72 0.48 -11.72
N VAL A 75 -0.31 0.73 -12.52
CA VAL A 75 -1.60 1.23 -12.07
C VAL A 75 -2.56 0.06 -11.97
N ALA A 76 -3.00 -0.22 -10.74
CA ALA A 76 -3.86 -1.36 -10.51
C ALA A 76 -5.24 -1.16 -11.17
N ASP A 77 -5.73 -2.21 -11.82
CA ASP A 77 -7.10 -2.25 -12.32
C ASP A 77 -8.04 -2.62 -11.17
N PHE A 78 -8.82 -1.63 -10.70
CA PHE A 78 -9.74 -1.83 -9.59
C PHE A 78 -10.88 -2.79 -9.91
N ALA A 79 -11.23 -3.00 -11.18
CA ALA A 79 -12.21 -4.02 -11.55
C ALA A 79 -11.65 -5.43 -11.32
N VAL A 80 -10.37 -5.64 -11.63
CA VAL A 80 -9.65 -6.90 -11.34
C VAL A 80 -9.53 -7.09 -9.84
N ILE A 81 -9.11 -6.05 -9.09
CA ILE A 81 -9.03 -6.10 -7.62
C ILE A 81 -10.39 -6.48 -7.03
N GLU A 82 -11.48 -5.85 -7.49
CA GLU A 82 -12.83 -6.12 -6.99
C GLU A 82 -13.26 -7.56 -7.25
N ALA A 83 -13.07 -8.07 -8.48
CA ALA A 83 -13.39 -9.44 -8.83
C ALA A 83 -12.65 -10.45 -7.94
N GLU A 84 -11.36 -10.21 -7.69
CA GLU A 84 -10.56 -11.04 -6.80
C GLU A 84 -11.02 -10.97 -5.34
N HIS A 85 -11.31 -9.78 -4.83
CA HIS A 85 -11.80 -9.58 -3.47
C HIS A 85 -13.14 -10.29 -3.24
N ARG A 86 -14.06 -10.20 -4.21
CA ARG A 86 -15.34 -10.91 -4.18
C ARG A 86 -15.13 -12.43 -4.22
N ALA A 87 -14.24 -12.92 -5.09
CA ALA A 87 -13.99 -14.35 -5.25
C ALA A 87 -13.32 -14.98 -4.01
N ARG A 88 -12.44 -14.22 -3.34
CA ARG A 88 -11.68 -14.64 -2.15
C ARG A 88 -12.36 -14.29 -0.83
N ASN A 89 -13.59 -13.76 -0.86
CA ASN A 89 -14.39 -13.41 0.32
C ASN A 89 -14.92 -14.65 1.10
N LYS A 90 -14.11 -15.71 1.23
CA LYS A 90 -14.45 -16.93 1.96
C LYS A 90 -13.79 -16.86 3.33
N ALA A 91 -14.62 -16.75 4.38
CA ALA A 91 -14.28 -16.81 5.80
C ALA A 91 -12.89 -16.25 6.14
N HIS A 92 -12.81 -14.97 6.50
CA HIS A 92 -11.54 -14.29 6.81
C HIS A 92 -10.70 -15.09 7.81
N PRO A 93 -9.58 -15.71 7.36
CA PRO A 93 -8.68 -16.37 8.30
C PRO A 93 -8.10 -15.33 9.26
N SER A 94 -7.75 -15.76 10.46
CA SER A 94 -7.24 -14.87 11.52
C SER A 94 -6.08 -14.01 11.06
N THR A 95 -6.04 -12.77 11.54
CA THR A 95 -4.91 -11.84 11.36
C THR A 95 -4.08 -11.77 12.63
N THR A 96 -2.79 -11.45 12.50
CA THR A 96 -1.88 -11.25 13.66
C THR A 96 -2.22 -10.00 14.47
N PHE A 97 -3.15 -9.19 13.98
CA PHE A 97 -3.60 -7.93 14.54
C PHE A 97 -5.11 -7.83 14.51
N THR A 98 -5.67 -6.91 15.30
CA THR A 98 -7.08 -6.52 15.18
C THR A 98 -7.22 -5.50 14.05
N PRO A 99 -8.06 -5.73 13.02
CA PRO A 99 -8.30 -4.76 11.95
C PRO A 99 -8.81 -3.43 12.49
N SER A 100 -8.44 -2.34 11.83
CA SER A 100 -8.79 -0.99 12.27
C SER A 100 -10.30 -0.76 12.28
N ASN A 101 -10.76 -0.02 13.29
CA ASN A 101 -12.13 0.42 13.41
C ASN A 101 -12.38 1.59 12.43
N LEU A 102 -13.40 1.42 11.59
CA LEU A 102 -13.78 2.37 10.55
C LEU A 102 -14.99 3.23 10.91
N ASP A 103 -15.65 3.00 12.05
CA ASP A 103 -16.91 3.66 12.43
C ASP A 103 -16.83 5.19 12.43
N ALA A 104 -15.66 5.74 12.81
CA ALA A 104 -15.41 7.17 12.84
C ALA A 104 -14.97 7.76 11.48
N THR A 105 -14.80 6.92 10.45
CA THR A 105 -14.33 7.30 9.13
C THR A 105 -15.49 7.38 8.14
N THR A 106 -15.28 8.02 6.98
CA THR A 106 -16.26 7.99 5.88
C THR A 106 -16.50 6.58 5.31
N LEU A 107 -15.69 5.59 5.68
CA LEU A 107 -15.85 4.18 5.32
C LEU A 107 -16.78 3.39 6.25
N GLY A 108 -17.04 3.86 7.48
CA GLY A 108 -17.71 3.07 8.53
C GLY A 108 -19.14 2.61 8.22
N GLY A 109 -19.83 3.30 7.30
CA GLY A 109 -21.16 2.92 6.80
C GLY A 109 -21.18 2.43 5.36
N GLN A 110 -20.02 2.26 4.73
CA GLN A 110 -19.93 1.95 3.31
C GLN A 110 -19.99 0.44 3.04
N PRO A 111 -20.60 0.01 1.93
CA PRO A 111 -20.63 -1.41 1.58
C PRO A 111 -19.22 -1.99 1.38
N LEU A 112 -18.89 -3.03 2.16
CA LEU A 112 -17.70 -3.86 1.95
C LEU A 112 -17.94 -4.79 0.74
N LEU A 113 -17.14 -4.62 -0.30
CA LEU A 113 -17.21 -5.43 -1.53
C LEU A 113 -16.45 -6.74 -1.41
N GLY A 114 -15.45 -6.79 -0.54
CA GLY A 114 -14.73 -8.00 -0.17
C GLY A 114 -13.48 -7.68 0.64
N ALA A 115 -12.90 -8.72 1.24
CA ALA A 115 -11.63 -8.60 1.93
C ALA A 115 -10.77 -9.85 1.76
N VAL A 116 -9.46 -9.64 1.71
CA VAL A 116 -8.46 -10.66 1.39
C VAL A 116 -7.31 -10.55 2.38
N THR A 117 -6.93 -11.67 3.00
CA THR A 117 -5.71 -11.76 3.82
C THR A 117 -4.49 -12.03 2.95
N HIS A 118 -3.34 -11.46 3.31
CA HIS A 118 -2.08 -11.59 2.57
C HIS A 118 -0.88 -11.47 3.52
N GLY A 119 0.33 -11.44 2.95
CA GLY A 119 1.57 -11.31 3.72
C GLY A 119 2.09 -12.66 4.25
N VAL A 120 2.76 -12.61 5.41
CA VAL A 120 3.33 -13.81 6.03
C VAL A 120 2.23 -14.54 6.79
N TYR A 121 2.09 -15.84 6.53
CA TYR A 121 1.26 -16.72 7.35
C TYR A 121 2.10 -17.35 8.45
N ASN A 122 1.84 -17.00 9.70
CA ASN A 122 2.53 -17.52 10.88
C ASN A 122 1.55 -17.76 12.03
N ASN A 123 1.73 -18.83 12.80
CA ASN A 123 0.89 -19.17 13.95
C ASN A 123 -0.62 -19.12 13.62
N ASN A 124 -1.00 -19.72 12.49
CA ASN A 124 -2.36 -19.72 11.95
C ASN A 124 -2.97 -18.33 11.70
N SER A 125 -2.14 -17.30 11.53
CA SER A 125 -2.60 -15.94 11.32
C SER A 125 -1.84 -15.26 10.18
N TRP A 126 -2.53 -14.43 9.42
CA TRP A 126 -1.94 -13.62 8.35
C TRP A 126 -1.45 -12.28 8.88
N SER A 127 -0.32 -11.81 8.36
CA SER A 127 0.22 -10.49 8.70
C SER A 127 -0.40 -9.35 7.92
N GLY A 128 -1.30 -9.60 6.96
CA GLY A 128 -1.88 -8.59 6.09
C GLY A 128 -3.38 -8.78 5.87
N LEU A 129 -4.12 -7.67 5.75
CA LEU A 129 -5.53 -7.62 5.40
C LEU A 129 -5.79 -6.46 4.44
N SER A 130 -6.43 -6.77 3.32
CA SER A 130 -6.92 -5.81 2.35
C SER A 130 -8.45 -5.82 2.32
N ARG A 131 -9.08 -4.64 2.43
CA ARG A 131 -10.54 -4.45 2.46
C ARG A 131 -10.95 -3.45 1.38
N LEU A 132 -11.87 -3.85 0.51
CA LEU A 132 -12.36 -3.01 -0.59
C LEU A 132 -13.78 -2.53 -0.30
N PHE A 133 -13.99 -1.21 -0.35
CA PHE A 133 -15.27 -0.56 -0.10
C PHE A 133 -15.81 0.12 -1.35
N SER A 134 -17.13 0.15 -1.51
CA SER A 134 -17.81 1.06 -2.44
C SER A 134 -18.01 2.42 -1.78
N HIS A 135 -17.54 3.51 -2.39
CA HIS A 135 -17.66 4.85 -1.81
C HIS A 135 -18.35 5.81 -2.79
N PRO A 136 -19.35 6.60 -2.37
CA PRO A 136 -20.16 7.41 -3.29
C PRO A 136 -19.37 8.48 -4.05
N GLN A 137 -18.31 9.03 -3.43
CA GLN A 137 -17.49 10.09 -4.03
C GLN A 137 -16.17 9.59 -4.63
N LEU A 138 -15.67 8.45 -4.14
CA LEU A 138 -14.34 7.92 -4.49
C LEU A 138 -14.44 6.69 -5.38
N GLU A 139 -15.67 6.26 -5.70
CA GLU A 139 -16.06 5.02 -6.39
C GLU A 139 -15.68 3.77 -5.60
N ARG A 140 -14.38 3.59 -5.35
CA ARG A 140 -13.78 2.48 -4.64
C ARG A 140 -12.68 2.97 -3.72
N VAL A 141 -12.61 2.41 -2.52
CA VAL A 141 -11.49 2.63 -1.59
C VAL A 141 -10.96 1.27 -1.16
N LEU A 142 -9.68 1.04 -1.42
CA LEU A 142 -8.94 -0.11 -0.91
C LEU A 142 -8.16 0.32 0.33
N LEU A 143 -8.38 -0.36 1.45
CA LEU A 143 -7.60 -0.22 2.68
C LEU A 143 -6.75 -1.47 2.87
N ASP A 144 -5.44 -1.32 2.88
CA ASP A 144 -4.47 -2.34 3.21
C ASP A 144 -3.87 -2.09 4.60
N GLU A 145 -3.80 -3.14 5.41
CA GLU A 145 -3.23 -3.13 6.75
C GLU A 145 -2.22 -4.27 6.85
N THR A 146 -0.94 -3.94 7.04
CA THR A 146 0.13 -4.93 7.12
C THR A 146 0.91 -4.80 8.42
N ASP A 147 0.90 -5.87 9.22
CA ASP A 147 1.72 -6.05 10.42
C ASP A 147 3.15 -6.41 10.03
N LEU A 148 4.06 -5.47 10.25
CA LEU A 148 5.48 -5.65 10.02
C LEU A 148 6.21 -6.16 11.27
N ALA A 149 5.63 -5.95 12.45
CA ALA A 149 6.28 -6.26 13.72
C ALA A 149 6.34 -7.76 13.98
N THR A 150 5.21 -8.47 13.87
CA THR A 150 5.11 -9.91 14.17
C THR A 150 6.01 -10.78 13.29
N PRO A 151 6.06 -10.61 11.95
CA PRO A 151 6.97 -11.40 11.11
C PRO A 151 8.43 -10.95 11.23
N GLY A 152 8.73 -9.89 11.99
CA GLY A 152 10.06 -9.28 12.04
C GLY A 152 10.46 -8.60 10.74
N GLY A 153 9.47 -8.16 9.95
CA GLY A 153 9.67 -7.38 8.74
C GLY A 153 9.99 -5.92 9.04
N GLY A 154 10.14 -5.13 7.98
CA GLY A 154 10.34 -3.70 8.11
C GLY A 154 10.03 -2.92 6.85
N ALA A 155 9.93 -1.61 7.03
CA ALA A 155 9.65 -0.64 5.98
C ALA A 155 10.63 0.51 6.09
N THR A 156 11.15 0.97 4.95
CA THR A 156 11.99 2.17 4.89
C THR A 156 11.34 3.17 3.97
N PHE A 157 10.87 4.30 4.51
CA PHE A 157 10.36 5.41 3.71
C PHE A 157 11.51 6.28 3.21
N THR A 158 11.45 6.63 1.92
CA THR A 158 12.35 7.61 1.33
C THR A 158 11.96 9.00 1.81
N LYS A 159 12.86 9.67 2.55
CA LYS A 159 12.59 10.96 3.20
C LYS A 159 12.05 12.01 2.22
N GLU A 160 12.60 12.04 1.02
CA GLU A 160 12.27 12.99 -0.05
C GLU A 160 10.90 12.74 -0.69
N MET A 161 10.27 11.60 -0.41
CA MET A 161 8.92 11.28 -0.87
C MET A 161 7.85 11.56 0.20
N ILE A 162 8.24 11.82 1.44
CA ILE A 162 7.32 12.12 2.55
C ILE A 162 6.69 13.50 2.30
N ASN A 163 5.36 13.51 2.20
CA ASN A 163 4.59 14.69 1.85
C ASN A 163 3.22 14.73 2.56
N ALA A 164 3.01 13.88 3.57
CA ALA A 164 1.82 13.86 4.41
C ALA A 164 2.18 13.62 5.88
N ASP A 165 1.33 14.13 6.77
CA ASP A 165 1.35 13.85 8.20
C ASP A 165 0.00 13.26 8.63
N ILE A 166 0.06 12.07 9.23
CA ILE A 166 -1.10 11.32 9.71
C ILE A 166 -0.98 11.21 11.23
N ASN A 167 -1.53 12.20 11.94
CA ASN A 167 -1.50 12.27 13.41
C ASN A 167 -0.06 12.18 13.97
N GLY A 168 0.89 12.88 13.36
CA GLY A 168 2.31 12.85 13.74
C GLY A 168 3.13 11.70 13.12
N ALA A 169 2.48 10.79 12.38
CA ALA A 169 3.17 9.74 11.63
C ALA A 169 3.54 10.22 10.21
N PRO A 170 4.76 9.96 9.73
CA PRO A 170 5.14 10.31 8.36
C PRO A 170 4.35 9.49 7.35
N GLY A 171 3.74 10.19 6.39
CA GLY A 171 2.98 9.60 5.29
C GLY A 171 3.52 10.02 3.92
N MET A 172 3.22 9.21 2.92
CA MET A 172 3.47 9.56 1.52
C MET A 172 2.19 9.37 0.74
N ILE A 173 1.82 10.39 -0.01
CA ILE A 173 0.73 10.34 -0.97
C ILE A 173 1.28 10.45 -2.39
N LEU A 174 0.96 9.45 -3.20
CA LEU A 174 1.45 9.29 -4.56
C LEU A 174 0.26 9.18 -5.50
N SER A 175 0.23 10.06 -6.50
CA SER A 175 -0.73 9.99 -7.59
C SER A 175 0.00 9.47 -8.82
N GLN A 176 -0.50 8.40 -9.41
CA GLN A 176 0.09 7.74 -10.56
C GLN A 176 -0.91 7.70 -11.71
N GLN A 177 -0.44 8.02 -12.92
CA GLN A 177 -1.28 8.06 -14.10
C GLN A 177 -0.70 7.17 -15.20
N GLY A 178 -1.52 6.21 -15.63
CA GLY A 178 -1.26 5.27 -16.72
C GLY A 178 -1.58 5.85 -18.09
N SER A 179 -1.38 5.04 -19.12
CA SER A 179 -1.80 5.32 -20.50
C SER A 179 -3.11 4.60 -20.78
N GLU A 180 -4.24 5.33 -20.75
CA GLU A 180 -5.65 4.87 -20.93
C GLU A 180 -6.52 4.97 -19.68
N LYS A 181 -6.75 6.20 -19.17
CA LYS A 181 -7.67 6.54 -18.05
C LYS A 181 -7.44 5.80 -16.72
N LYS A 182 -6.50 4.85 -16.65
CA LYS A 182 -6.11 4.21 -15.40
C LYS A 182 -5.28 5.20 -14.61
N SER A 183 -5.73 5.48 -13.40
CA SER A 183 -4.99 6.31 -12.47
C SER A 183 -5.22 5.79 -11.06
N ILE A 184 -4.27 6.02 -10.18
CA ILE A 184 -4.37 5.61 -8.78
C ILE A 184 -3.76 6.67 -7.89
N THR A 185 -4.46 7.01 -6.82
CA THR A 185 -3.88 7.76 -5.72
C THR A 185 -3.73 6.82 -4.53
N ARG A 186 -2.51 6.77 -3.98
CA ARG A 186 -2.13 5.94 -2.85
C ARG A 186 -1.68 6.83 -1.70
N LEU A 187 -2.16 6.59 -0.49
CA LEU A 187 -1.64 7.16 0.75
C LEU A 187 -1.08 6.03 1.61
N MET A 188 0.21 6.08 1.93
CA MET A 188 0.90 5.11 2.77
C MET A 188 1.42 5.77 4.04
N TRP A 189 1.26 5.13 5.20
CA TRP A 189 1.84 5.60 6.46
C TRP A 189 2.16 4.43 7.38
N TYR A 190 3.06 4.65 8.33
CA TYR A 190 3.40 3.68 9.35
C TYR A 190 2.97 4.16 10.73
N ALA A 191 2.20 3.35 11.46
CA ALA A 191 1.79 3.66 12.81
C ALA A 191 1.62 2.38 13.66
N GLY A 192 2.16 2.38 14.88
CA GLY A 192 1.93 1.32 15.86
C GLY A 192 2.31 -0.09 15.40
N GLY A 193 3.42 -0.25 14.67
CA GLY A 193 3.88 -1.55 14.16
C GLY A 193 3.31 -1.94 12.78
N MET A 194 2.40 -1.14 12.24
CA MET A 194 1.70 -1.42 11.00
C MET A 194 2.10 -0.48 9.89
N LEU A 195 2.15 -1.00 8.68
CA LEU A 195 2.01 -0.22 7.47
C LEU A 195 0.53 -0.19 7.07
N TYR A 196 0.04 1.00 6.74
CA TYR A 196 -1.27 1.21 6.14
C TYR A 196 -1.11 1.73 4.72
N GLU A 197 -2.02 1.33 3.84
CA GLU A 197 -2.21 1.94 2.53
C GLU A 197 -3.69 2.19 2.27
N LEU A 198 -4.03 3.39 1.81
CA LEU A 198 -5.32 3.68 1.18
C LEU A 198 -5.12 3.93 -0.30
N SER A 199 -5.94 3.32 -1.13
CA SER A 199 -5.83 3.37 -2.59
C SER A 199 -7.18 3.63 -3.25
N ILE A 200 -7.21 4.51 -4.26
CA ILE A 200 -8.42 4.87 -5.04
C ILE A 200 -8.12 5.00 -6.54
N PRO A 201 -9.05 4.64 -7.45
CA PRO A 201 -8.82 4.56 -8.91
C PRO A 201 -8.85 5.91 -9.63
N ARG A 202 -8.41 6.99 -9.00
CA ARG A 202 -8.46 8.34 -9.56
C ARG A 202 -7.35 9.25 -9.05
N VAL A 203 -7.07 10.31 -9.80
CA VAL A 203 -6.06 11.33 -9.49
C VAL A 203 -6.69 12.72 -9.59
N ASP A 204 -6.98 13.32 -8.43
CA ASP A 204 -7.37 14.71 -8.26
C ASP A 204 -7.16 15.14 -6.79
N ASP A 205 -7.22 16.45 -6.51
CA ASP A 205 -6.94 16.99 -5.18
C ASP A 205 -7.98 16.58 -4.13
N GLN A 206 -9.27 16.55 -4.50
CA GLN A 206 -10.35 16.11 -3.60
C GLN A 206 -10.13 14.67 -3.13
N SER A 207 -9.68 13.81 -4.03
CA SER A 207 -9.34 12.42 -3.76
C SER A 207 -8.18 12.30 -2.78
N ARG A 208 -7.17 13.18 -2.90
CA ARG A 208 -6.02 13.22 -1.98
C ARG A 208 -6.44 13.63 -0.56
N ASP A 209 -7.25 14.68 -0.46
CA ASP A 209 -7.75 15.18 0.83
C ASP A 209 -8.65 14.14 1.51
N ALA A 210 -9.52 13.48 0.75
CA ALA A 210 -10.39 12.44 1.29
C ALA A 210 -9.59 11.25 1.86
N LEU A 211 -8.48 10.84 1.23
CA LEU A 211 -7.61 9.81 1.79
C LEU A 211 -6.97 10.25 3.12
N LEU A 212 -6.51 11.50 3.19
CA LEU A 212 -5.92 12.05 4.41
C LEU A 212 -6.94 12.09 5.56
N ASP A 213 -8.17 12.48 5.26
CA ASP A 213 -9.26 12.54 6.25
C ASP A 213 -9.61 11.16 6.79
N ILE A 214 -9.74 10.15 5.90
CA ILE A 214 -9.95 8.75 6.32
C ILE A 214 -8.79 8.29 7.22
N ALA A 215 -7.54 8.50 6.78
CA ALA A 215 -6.36 8.04 7.51
C ALA A 215 -6.24 8.67 8.90
N ARG A 216 -6.58 9.95 9.06
CA ARG A 216 -6.54 10.66 10.36
C ARG A 216 -7.62 10.21 11.32
N GLN A 217 -8.76 9.75 10.81
CA GLN A 217 -9.89 9.27 11.61
C GLN A 217 -9.79 7.77 11.93
N LEU A 218 -8.90 7.05 11.27
CA LEU A 218 -8.69 5.62 11.43
C LEU A 218 -8.19 5.33 12.85
N ARG A 219 -8.97 4.54 13.61
CA ARG A 219 -8.64 4.17 14.98
C ARG A 219 -8.27 2.70 15.08
N ARG A 220 -7.34 2.42 15.99
CA ARG A 220 -7.12 1.09 16.53
C ARG A 220 -7.79 0.95 17.87
#